data_AF-A0A2U1CGB5-F1
#
_entry.id   AF-A0A2U1CGB5-F1
#
_cell.length_a   1.000
_cell.length_b   1.000
_cell.length_c   1.000
_cell.angle_alpha   90.00
_cell.angle_beta   90.00
_cell.angle_gamma   90.00
#
_symmetry.space_group_name_H-M   'P 1'
#
loop_
_entity.id
_entity.type
_entity.pdbx_description
1 polymer ?
#
loop_
_entity_poly.entity_id
_entity_poly.type
_entity_poly.pdbx_seq_one_letter_code
_entity_poly.pdbx_strand_id
1 'polypeptide(L)'
;MKRKHPLHLSLIGILAAALLLGLGGCSVEETLPAPTPTPAPSAETTAPLEFALPMSEGSLHPLLSTDKVNLTLGGLIWEGLFALDRTFTPQPVLCQSYSVSEDGLTWSFQLRSGVTFSDGTPLTAEEAATSLNLARSAQSRFAGRLSGIRSVAAEEGAVTVVLSAPNGALPALLDIPIVKGDGDAPLGTGPYVLEGGEAPRLATRSGWWQNKSLPVDAIPLRSIREADDLIYAFDTGDVSLVTADLTGTNALGFAGDYEVWDYPTSTMLFIGYNASSGPCADAALRRALDRGFDRTTAAVALLSRHAQAAALPVPPDSPLYDETLAQRRSYSPQALSELLTQAGYEKDGDGLWGKGRRTLALTFLVNTDNTFRLAVAEYLAEELTRSGITVDLQKLSWADYQKALSAGKFDLYLGATALSADFDPGLLTKVGGSLNFGAFQSGEIGALLAAYQRASGAERESAARSLWEGLEREAPFTVLCFKNQSVLTQWGAVSGLSPTQNNPFSGIENWTLGS
;
A
#
# COMPACT_ATOMS: atom_id res chain seq x y z
N MET A 1 7.30 73.75 31.86
CA MET A 1 8.32 74.50 32.64
C MET A 1 9.23 73.50 33.34
N LYS A 2 10.49 73.47 32.91
CA LYS A 2 11.70 73.70 33.75
C LYS A 2 12.06 72.50 34.66
N ARG A 3 13.08 71.71 34.27
CA ARG A 3 14.53 71.86 34.60
C ARG A 3 14.79 71.33 36.03
N LYS A 4 15.88 70.64 36.42
CA LYS A 4 17.23 70.35 35.89
C LYS A 4 17.93 69.48 36.98
N HIS A 5 18.64 68.38 36.64
CA HIS A 5 20.12 68.20 36.73
C HIS A 5 20.76 68.17 38.15
N PRO A 6 22.04 67.77 38.35
CA PRO A 6 22.86 66.65 37.78
C PRO A 6 23.98 66.12 38.75
N LEU A 7 24.94 65.35 38.19
CA LEU A 7 26.39 65.23 38.53
C LEU A 7 26.87 64.27 39.64
N HIS A 8 27.73 63.30 39.28
CA HIS A 8 29.19 63.23 39.56
C HIS A 8 29.79 61.95 38.87
N LEU A 9 30.77 62.03 37.94
CA LEU A 9 32.26 62.06 38.10
C LEU A 9 32.81 60.81 38.83
N SER A 10 33.81 60.02 38.41
CA SER A 10 35.06 60.17 37.62
C SER A 10 35.56 58.75 37.18
N LEU A 11 36.47 58.50 36.22
CA LEU A 11 37.96 58.58 36.30
C LEU A 11 38.56 58.10 34.94
N ILE A 12 39.32 58.89 34.17
CA ILE A 12 40.80 58.84 33.88
C ILE A 12 41.32 57.46 33.37
N GLY A 13 42.12 57.28 32.30
CA GLY A 13 42.82 58.17 31.36
C GLY A 13 43.95 57.41 30.61
N ILE A 14 43.91 57.45 29.27
CA ILE A 14 44.95 57.70 28.24
C ILE A 14 46.40 57.18 28.43
N LEU A 15 46.93 56.50 27.40
CA LEU A 15 48.33 56.60 26.96
C LEU A 15 48.42 56.83 25.44
N ALA A 16 49.26 57.78 25.04
CA ALA A 16 49.49 58.26 23.67
C ALA A 16 50.99 58.28 23.33
N ALA A 17 51.35 58.08 22.06
CA ALA A 17 52.54 58.62 21.34
C ALA A 17 52.44 58.18 19.86
N ALA A 18 52.19 59.03 18.86
CA ALA A 18 53.01 60.10 18.26
C ALA A 18 54.16 59.58 17.37
N LEU A 19 54.09 59.80 16.04
CA LEU A 19 55.02 60.69 15.31
C LEU A 19 54.64 60.88 13.82
N LEU A 20 54.94 62.08 13.32
CA LEU A 20 54.75 62.61 11.98
C LEU A 20 56.13 62.79 11.30
N LEU A 21 56.12 62.74 9.95
CA LEU A 21 57.03 63.34 8.95
C LEU A 21 58.28 62.57 8.47
N GLY A 22 58.31 62.36 7.15
CA GLY A 22 59.49 62.07 6.33
C GLY A 22 59.14 62.01 4.84
N LEU A 23 59.32 63.12 4.12
CA LEU A 23 59.30 63.20 2.64
C LEU A 23 60.61 62.61 2.09
N GLY A 24 60.54 61.78 1.05
CA GLY A 24 61.70 61.35 0.26
C GLY A 24 61.32 60.29 -0.77
N GLY A 25 61.39 60.64 -2.05
CA GLY A 25 60.92 59.82 -3.16
C GLY A 25 61.77 58.58 -3.45
N CYS A 26 61.09 57.55 -3.96
CA CYS A 26 61.49 56.74 -5.10
C CYS A 26 60.29 55.89 -5.48
N SER A 27 59.76 56.11 -6.68
CA SER A 27 58.71 55.30 -7.28
C SER A 27 59.22 53.88 -7.52
N VAL A 28 58.71 52.93 -6.75
CA VAL A 28 58.73 51.51 -7.13
C VAL A 28 57.28 51.11 -7.27
N GLU A 29 56.90 50.83 -8.50
CA GLU A 29 55.59 50.34 -8.89
C GLU A 29 55.46 48.90 -8.36
N GLU A 30 54.79 48.74 -7.22
CA GLU A 30 54.46 47.43 -6.68
C GLU A 30 53.40 46.79 -7.58
N THR A 31 53.84 45.88 -8.46
CA THR A 31 52.95 44.97 -9.16
C THR A 31 52.17 44.15 -8.15
N LEU A 32 50.89 44.46 -8.00
CA LEU A 32 49.94 43.62 -7.26
C LEU A 32 49.94 42.21 -7.89
N PRO A 33 50.00 41.14 -7.09
CA PRO A 33 49.93 39.78 -7.61
C PRO A 33 48.59 39.57 -8.31
N ALA A 34 48.65 38.96 -9.50
CA ALA A 34 47.45 38.57 -10.24
C ALA A 34 46.56 37.69 -9.36
N PRO A 35 45.22 37.86 -9.40
CA PRO A 35 44.32 37.02 -8.63
C PRO A 35 44.53 35.55 -9.01
N THR A 36 44.81 34.72 -8.02
CA THR A 36 44.79 33.26 -8.18
C THR A 36 43.43 32.88 -8.78
N PRO A 37 43.38 32.19 -9.93
CA PRO A 37 42.11 31.76 -10.49
C PRO A 37 41.40 30.90 -9.44
N THR A 38 40.18 31.28 -9.08
CA THR A 38 39.26 30.42 -8.35
C THR A 38 39.19 29.10 -9.12
N PRO A 39 39.46 27.94 -8.48
CA PRO A 39 39.27 26.67 -9.17
C PRO A 39 37.82 26.65 -9.62
N ALA A 40 37.60 26.56 -10.94
CA ALA A 40 36.28 26.26 -11.46
C ALA A 40 35.82 24.98 -10.77
N PRO A 41 34.55 24.88 -10.33
CA PRO A 41 34.03 23.60 -9.89
C PRO A 41 34.33 22.61 -11.01
N SER A 42 35.22 21.67 -10.74
CA SER A 42 35.30 20.48 -11.56
C SER A 42 33.91 19.90 -11.43
N ALA A 43 33.15 19.87 -12.53
CA ALA A 43 32.05 18.93 -12.60
C ALA A 43 32.69 17.60 -12.25
N GLU A 44 32.38 17.07 -11.07
CA GLU A 44 32.51 15.65 -10.87
C GLU A 44 31.63 15.08 -11.97
N THR A 45 32.27 14.54 -13.00
CA THR A 45 31.61 13.59 -13.87
C THR A 45 31.30 12.40 -12.95
N THR A 46 30.21 12.50 -12.18
CA THR A 46 29.59 11.36 -11.54
C THR A 46 29.44 10.34 -12.66
N ALA A 47 30.12 9.21 -12.52
CA ALA A 47 29.90 8.09 -13.42
C ALA A 47 28.38 7.89 -13.53
N PRO A 48 27.83 7.64 -14.73
CA PRO A 48 26.39 7.46 -14.87
C PRO A 48 25.95 6.41 -13.86
N LEU A 49 24.96 6.77 -13.03
CA LEU A 49 24.47 5.91 -11.97
C LEU A 49 24.02 4.59 -12.60
N GLU A 50 24.76 3.51 -12.33
CA GLU A 50 24.40 2.19 -12.84
C GLU A 50 23.09 1.78 -12.17
N PHE A 51 22.07 1.45 -12.97
CA PHE A 51 20.79 1.00 -12.43
C PHE A 51 20.93 -0.40 -11.84
N ALA A 52 21.00 -0.49 -10.51
CA ALA A 52 21.19 -1.74 -9.78
C ALA A 52 20.06 -1.98 -8.77
N LEU A 53 19.75 -3.26 -8.53
CA LEU A 53 18.66 -3.69 -7.64
C LEU A 53 19.19 -4.55 -6.50
N PRO A 54 18.49 -4.59 -5.35
CA PRO A 54 18.88 -5.44 -4.24
C PRO A 54 18.46 -6.90 -4.48
N MET A 55 19.25 -7.83 -3.97
CA MET A 55 18.93 -9.26 -3.91
C MET A 55 19.41 -9.81 -2.57
N SER A 56 18.56 -10.54 -1.86
CA SER A 56 18.94 -11.22 -0.62
C SER A 56 19.36 -12.67 -0.87
N GLU A 57 19.95 -13.29 0.16
CA GLU A 57 20.25 -14.73 0.18
C GLU A 57 18.98 -15.62 0.40
N GLY A 58 17.81 -15.00 0.57
CA GLY A 58 16.53 -15.69 0.73
C GLY A 58 16.02 -16.33 -0.56
N SER A 59 14.92 -17.09 -0.45
CA SER A 59 14.31 -17.76 -1.60
C SER A 59 13.86 -16.77 -2.68
N LEU A 60 14.16 -17.07 -3.95
CA LEU A 60 13.63 -16.32 -5.11
C LEU A 60 12.28 -16.84 -5.60
N HIS A 61 11.74 -17.91 -5.01
CA HIS A 61 10.58 -18.59 -5.57
C HIS A 61 9.33 -17.70 -5.43
N PRO A 62 8.71 -17.22 -6.52
CA PRO A 62 7.71 -16.15 -6.46
C PRO A 62 6.40 -16.56 -5.77
N LEU A 63 6.11 -17.86 -5.74
CA LEU A 63 4.92 -18.43 -5.08
C LEU A 63 5.13 -18.82 -3.61
N LEU A 64 6.37 -19.14 -3.21
CA LEU A 64 6.68 -19.79 -1.93
C LEU A 64 7.51 -18.91 -0.99
N SER A 65 8.26 -17.94 -1.54
CA SER A 65 9.08 -17.04 -0.75
C SER A 65 8.23 -16.04 0.04
N THR A 66 8.78 -15.63 1.18
CA THR A 66 8.30 -14.52 2.00
C THR A 66 9.30 -13.35 2.05
N ASP A 67 10.43 -13.50 1.35
CA ASP A 67 11.47 -12.49 1.27
C ASP A 67 11.02 -11.35 0.35
N LYS A 68 10.78 -10.17 0.95
CA LYS A 68 10.26 -9.02 0.20
C LYS A 68 11.27 -8.42 -0.77
N VAL A 69 12.57 -8.52 -0.49
CA VAL A 69 13.63 -8.02 -1.36
C VAL A 69 13.60 -8.83 -2.66
N ASN A 70 13.60 -10.15 -2.56
CA ASN A 70 13.58 -11.04 -3.72
C ASN A 70 12.22 -11.06 -4.44
N LEU A 71 11.10 -10.95 -3.71
CA LEU A 71 9.77 -10.84 -4.32
C LEU A 71 9.61 -9.58 -5.18
N THR A 72 10.33 -8.50 -4.87
CA THR A 72 10.32 -7.27 -5.67
C THR A 72 10.76 -7.55 -7.10
N LEU A 73 11.81 -8.35 -7.29
CA LEU A 73 12.37 -8.73 -8.60
C LEU A 73 11.38 -9.50 -9.49
N GLY A 74 10.30 -10.04 -8.90
CA GLY A 74 9.41 -10.97 -9.59
C GLY A 74 8.76 -10.40 -10.85
N GLY A 75 8.44 -9.10 -10.86
CA GLY A 75 7.85 -8.42 -12.02
C GLY A 75 8.75 -8.33 -13.25
N LEU A 76 10.05 -8.64 -13.12
CA LEU A 76 11.02 -8.67 -14.22
C LEU A 76 11.23 -10.08 -14.79
N ILE A 77 10.97 -11.12 -13.99
CA ILE A 77 11.34 -12.51 -14.30
C ILE A 77 10.11 -13.34 -14.68
N TRP A 78 8.98 -13.13 -14.01
CA TRP A 78 7.77 -13.93 -14.19
C TRP A 78 6.57 -13.06 -14.58
N GLU A 79 5.70 -13.62 -15.42
CA GLU A 79 4.43 -13.00 -15.81
C GLU A 79 3.26 -13.88 -15.37
N GLY A 80 2.11 -13.26 -15.10
CA GLY A 80 0.87 -13.98 -14.79
C GLY A 80 -0.04 -14.15 -16.00
N LEU A 81 -1.18 -14.82 -15.82
CA LEU A 81 -2.24 -14.83 -16.84
C LEU A 81 -2.75 -13.41 -17.10
N PHE A 82 -2.84 -12.63 -16.02
CA PHE A 82 -3.18 -11.21 -16.02
C PHE A 82 -2.11 -10.41 -15.28
N ALA A 83 -2.16 -9.09 -15.40
CA ALA A 83 -1.53 -8.14 -14.50
C ALA A 83 -2.60 -7.17 -14.01
N LEU A 84 -2.46 -6.64 -12.80
CA LEU A 84 -3.34 -5.59 -12.31
C LEU A 84 -2.72 -4.23 -12.60
N ASP A 85 -3.51 -3.32 -13.17
CA ASP A 85 -3.14 -1.91 -13.25
C ASP A 85 -3.34 -1.19 -11.90
N ARG A 86 -3.09 0.12 -11.87
CA ARG A 86 -3.24 0.96 -10.67
C ARG A 86 -4.68 1.06 -10.16
N THR A 87 -5.67 0.74 -10.99
CA THR A 87 -7.10 0.72 -10.66
C THR A 87 -7.57 -0.66 -10.20
N PHE A 88 -6.66 -1.63 -10.12
CA PHE A 88 -6.93 -3.04 -9.86
C PHE A 88 -7.74 -3.73 -10.97
N THR A 89 -7.75 -3.17 -12.17
CA THR A 89 -8.39 -3.79 -13.32
C THR A 89 -7.44 -4.82 -13.93
N PRO A 90 -7.88 -6.08 -14.15
CA PRO A 90 -7.05 -7.10 -14.76
C PRO A 90 -6.81 -6.83 -16.25
N GLN A 91 -5.54 -6.78 -16.62
CA GLN A 91 -5.03 -6.63 -17.98
C GLN A 91 -4.52 -7.99 -18.48
N PRO A 92 -4.96 -8.50 -19.65
CA PRO A 92 -4.49 -9.79 -20.16
C PRO A 92 -2.99 -9.77 -20.49
N VAL A 93 -2.23 -10.71 -19.91
CA VAL A 93 -0.79 -10.88 -20.17
C VAL A 93 -0.56 -12.21 -20.89
N LEU A 94 -0.43 -13.34 -20.18
CA LEU A 94 -0.28 -14.64 -20.83
C LEU A 94 -1.61 -15.22 -21.34
N CYS A 95 -2.74 -14.73 -20.83
CA CYS A 95 -4.06 -15.06 -21.35
C CYS A 95 -4.38 -14.23 -22.61
N GLN A 96 -4.83 -14.91 -23.67
CA GLN A 96 -5.33 -14.28 -24.90
C GLN A 96 -6.84 -13.98 -24.80
N SER A 97 -7.62 -14.93 -24.29
CA SER A 97 -9.07 -14.83 -24.14
C SER A 97 -9.56 -15.87 -23.14
N TYR A 98 -10.78 -15.72 -22.63
CA TYR A 98 -11.40 -16.73 -21.77
C TYR A 98 -12.91 -16.84 -21.99
N SER A 99 -13.48 -17.96 -21.58
CA SER A 99 -14.93 -18.19 -21.51
C SER A 99 -15.34 -18.62 -20.10
N VAL A 100 -16.62 -18.45 -19.78
CA VAL A 100 -17.20 -18.79 -18.48
C VAL A 100 -18.48 -19.61 -18.71
N SER A 101 -18.69 -20.66 -17.93
CA SER A 101 -19.94 -21.43 -17.95
C SER A 101 -21.13 -20.59 -17.47
N GLU A 102 -22.34 -20.98 -17.85
CA GLU A 102 -23.59 -20.28 -17.48
C GLU A 102 -23.79 -20.15 -15.96
N ASP A 103 -23.35 -21.16 -15.20
CA ASP A 103 -23.41 -21.15 -13.73
C ASP A 103 -22.29 -20.32 -13.07
N GLY A 104 -21.32 -19.81 -13.85
CA GLY A 104 -20.17 -19.03 -13.36
C GLY A 104 -19.11 -19.83 -12.62
N LEU A 105 -19.18 -21.18 -12.63
CA LEU A 105 -18.28 -22.04 -11.86
C LEU A 105 -17.05 -22.50 -12.64
N THR A 106 -17.10 -22.56 -13.96
CA THR A 106 -15.99 -23.05 -14.80
C THR A 106 -15.51 -21.94 -15.72
N TRP A 107 -14.21 -21.66 -15.64
CA TRP A 107 -13.51 -20.69 -16.48
C TRP A 107 -12.48 -21.41 -17.34
N SER A 108 -12.45 -21.13 -18.64
CA SER A 108 -11.45 -21.68 -19.56
C SER A 108 -10.61 -20.54 -20.14
N PHE A 109 -9.33 -20.49 -19.78
CA PHE A 109 -8.39 -19.45 -20.21
C PHE A 109 -7.52 -19.97 -21.36
N GLN A 110 -7.64 -19.33 -22.52
CA GLN A 110 -6.78 -19.58 -23.67
C GLN A 110 -5.48 -18.79 -23.53
N LEU A 111 -4.35 -19.48 -23.68
CA LEU A 111 -3.01 -18.88 -23.58
C LEU A 111 -2.57 -18.31 -24.93
N ARG A 112 -1.71 -17.30 -24.90
CA ARG A 112 -1.06 -16.78 -26.12
C ARG A 112 -0.16 -17.85 -26.74
N SER A 113 -0.18 -17.92 -28.07
CA SER A 113 0.73 -18.78 -28.83
C SER A 113 2.14 -18.17 -28.91
N GLY A 114 3.15 -19.03 -29.03
CA GLY A 114 4.55 -18.63 -29.22
C GLY A 114 5.26 -18.11 -27.96
N VAL A 115 4.59 -18.13 -26.79
CA VAL A 115 5.24 -17.82 -25.52
C VAL A 115 6.11 -19.00 -25.09
N THR A 116 7.32 -18.69 -24.63
CA THR A 116 8.28 -19.66 -24.11
C THR A 116 8.79 -19.23 -22.73
N PHE A 117 9.25 -20.19 -21.95
CA PHE A 117 10.04 -19.95 -20.74
C PHE A 117 11.48 -19.54 -21.10
N SER A 118 12.25 -19.10 -20.12
CA SER A 118 13.62 -18.63 -20.29
C SER A 118 14.59 -19.66 -20.89
N ASP A 119 14.30 -20.96 -20.78
CA ASP A 119 15.06 -22.05 -21.42
C ASP A 119 14.65 -22.34 -22.88
N GLY A 120 13.65 -21.62 -23.40
CA GLY A 120 13.10 -21.80 -24.75
C GLY A 120 11.98 -22.84 -24.85
N THR A 121 11.63 -23.55 -23.76
CA THR A 121 10.50 -24.49 -23.77
C THR A 121 9.17 -23.73 -23.88
N PRO A 122 8.15 -24.28 -24.57
CA PRO A 122 6.88 -23.59 -24.76
C PRO A 122 6.09 -23.47 -23.45
N LEU A 123 5.37 -22.35 -23.29
CA LEU A 123 4.31 -22.22 -22.31
C LEU A 123 3.08 -23.01 -22.80
N THR A 124 2.70 -24.06 -22.08
CA THR A 124 1.49 -24.84 -22.36
C THR A 124 0.46 -24.70 -21.24
N ALA A 125 -0.77 -25.14 -21.50
CA ALA A 125 -1.83 -25.15 -20.48
C ALA A 125 -1.46 -26.04 -19.28
N GLU A 126 -0.72 -27.14 -19.51
CA GLU A 126 -0.24 -28.05 -18.45
C GLU A 126 0.74 -27.34 -17.50
N GLU A 127 1.66 -26.54 -18.04
CA GLU A 127 2.63 -25.78 -17.23
C GLU A 127 1.92 -24.69 -16.42
N ALA A 128 1.02 -23.93 -17.05
CA ALA A 128 0.24 -22.93 -16.35
C ALA A 128 -0.66 -23.55 -15.26
N ALA A 129 -1.32 -24.68 -15.54
CA ALA A 129 -2.12 -25.40 -14.56
C ALA A 129 -1.27 -25.95 -13.40
N THR A 130 -0.07 -26.46 -13.68
CA THR A 130 0.87 -26.92 -12.65
C THR A 130 1.28 -25.78 -11.73
N SER A 131 1.68 -24.63 -12.30
CA SER A 131 2.03 -23.43 -11.54
C SER A 131 0.88 -22.93 -10.67
N LEU A 132 -0.35 -22.87 -11.21
CA LEU A 132 -1.52 -22.43 -10.45
C LEU A 132 -1.92 -23.42 -9.35
N ASN A 133 -1.72 -24.72 -9.55
CA ASN A 133 -1.90 -25.71 -8.48
C ASN A 133 -0.85 -25.56 -7.38
N LEU A 134 0.40 -25.24 -7.71
CA LEU A 134 1.42 -24.87 -6.71
C LEU A 134 1.01 -23.61 -5.96
N ALA A 135 0.52 -22.58 -6.66
CA ALA A 135 0.03 -21.35 -6.04
C ALA A 135 -1.16 -21.57 -5.08
N ARG A 136 -1.92 -22.64 -5.27
CA ARG A 136 -3.04 -23.05 -4.38
C ARG A 136 -2.60 -23.87 -3.18
N SER A 137 -1.38 -24.38 -3.16
CA SER A 137 -0.90 -25.23 -2.08
C SER A 137 -0.81 -24.45 -0.75
N ALA A 138 -0.89 -25.13 0.38
CA ALA A 138 -0.85 -24.49 1.71
C ALA A 138 0.47 -23.76 2.01
N GLN A 139 1.54 -24.10 1.29
CA GLN A 139 2.86 -23.47 1.36
C GLN A 139 2.92 -22.14 0.58
N SER A 140 2.00 -21.94 -0.36
CA SER A 140 2.01 -20.75 -1.21
C SER A 140 1.45 -19.54 -0.48
N ARG A 141 2.08 -18.38 -0.71
CA ARG A 141 1.57 -17.08 -0.24
C ARG A 141 0.23 -16.68 -0.87
N PHE A 142 -0.18 -17.36 -1.94
CA PHE A 142 -1.45 -17.15 -2.63
C PHE A 142 -2.58 -18.10 -2.20
N ALA A 143 -2.32 -19.04 -1.27
CA ALA A 143 -3.29 -20.06 -0.86
C ALA A 143 -4.64 -19.47 -0.42
N GLY A 144 -4.62 -18.42 0.41
CA GLY A 144 -5.83 -17.73 0.86
C GLY A 144 -6.61 -17.07 -0.28
N ARG A 145 -5.90 -16.41 -1.20
CA ARG A 145 -6.47 -15.75 -2.39
C ARG A 145 -7.18 -16.75 -3.31
N LEU A 146 -6.62 -17.96 -3.45
CA LEU A 146 -7.15 -19.00 -4.34
C LEU A 146 -8.02 -20.06 -3.63
N SER A 147 -8.42 -19.82 -2.38
CA SER A 147 -9.22 -20.75 -1.57
C SER A 147 -10.60 -21.07 -2.17
N GLY A 148 -11.13 -20.18 -3.02
CA GLY A 148 -12.37 -20.39 -3.77
C GLY A 148 -12.24 -21.31 -4.99
N ILE A 149 -11.03 -21.76 -5.35
CA ILE A 149 -10.81 -22.64 -6.49
C ILE A 149 -10.85 -24.10 -6.05
N ARG A 150 -11.67 -24.92 -6.71
CA ARG A 150 -11.79 -26.37 -6.50
C ARG A 150 -10.76 -27.16 -7.28
N SER A 151 -10.56 -26.89 -8.57
CA SER A 151 -9.56 -27.57 -9.42
C SER A 151 -8.99 -26.64 -10.49
N VAL A 152 -7.74 -26.89 -10.90
CA VAL A 152 -7.12 -26.29 -12.09
C VAL A 152 -6.53 -27.42 -12.93
N ALA A 153 -6.86 -27.46 -14.22
CA ALA A 153 -6.41 -28.48 -15.16
C ALA A 153 -6.13 -27.88 -16.54
N ALA A 154 -5.40 -28.63 -17.37
CA ALA A 154 -5.29 -28.36 -18.80
C ALA A 154 -6.35 -29.19 -19.54
N GLU A 155 -7.25 -28.54 -20.26
CA GLU A 155 -8.31 -29.20 -21.02
C GLU A 155 -8.43 -28.50 -22.38
N GLU A 156 -8.44 -29.27 -23.47
CA GLU A 156 -8.57 -28.74 -24.83
C GLU A 156 -7.55 -27.63 -25.18
N GLY A 157 -6.35 -27.66 -24.58
CA GLY A 157 -5.31 -26.65 -24.76
C GLY A 157 -5.52 -25.35 -23.98
N ALA A 158 -6.55 -25.28 -23.14
CA ALA A 158 -6.84 -24.16 -22.24
C ALA A 158 -6.54 -24.52 -20.79
N VAL A 159 -6.31 -23.51 -19.96
CA VAL A 159 -6.31 -23.66 -18.49
C VAL A 159 -7.76 -23.60 -18.00
N THR A 160 -8.30 -24.72 -17.57
CA THR A 160 -9.64 -24.80 -16.97
C THR A 160 -9.54 -24.64 -15.45
N VAL A 161 -10.26 -23.67 -14.92
CA VAL A 161 -10.37 -23.37 -13.48
C VAL A 161 -11.81 -23.60 -13.04
N VAL A 162 -12.01 -24.44 -12.03
CA VAL A 162 -13.34 -24.71 -11.46
C VAL A 162 -13.42 -24.16 -10.05
N LEU A 163 -14.46 -23.37 -9.77
CA LEU A 163 -14.68 -22.68 -8.50
C LEU A 163 -15.64 -23.44 -7.58
N SER A 164 -15.56 -23.16 -6.28
CA SER A 164 -16.51 -23.65 -5.27
C SER A 164 -17.78 -22.80 -5.18
N ALA A 165 -17.70 -21.53 -5.60
CA ALA A 165 -18.80 -20.60 -5.77
C ALA A 165 -18.48 -19.62 -6.91
N PRO A 166 -19.47 -19.03 -7.60
CA PRO A 166 -19.21 -18.11 -8.71
C PRO A 166 -18.40 -16.88 -8.25
N ASN A 167 -17.33 -16.56 -8.98
CA ASN A 167 -16.58 -15.30 -8.83
C ASN A 167 -16.36 -14.65 -10.20
N GLY A 168 -17.16 -13.64 -10.52
CA GLY A 168 -17.12 -12.90 -11.78
C GLY A 168 -15.87 -12.03 -11.98
N ALA A 169 -15.01 -11.88 -10.96
CA ALA A 169 -13.72 -11.19 -11.04
C ALA A 169 -12.52 -12.13 -10.86
N LEU A 170 -12.69 -13.42 -11.17
CA LEU A 170 -11.57 -14.38 -11.16
C LEU A 170 -10.31 -13.86 -11.90
N PRO A 171 -10.39 -13.18 -13.06
CA PRO A 171 -9.20 -12.61 -13.71
C PRO A 171 -8.37 -11.69 -12.81
N ALA A 172 -8.99 -10.94 -11.91
CA ALA A 172 -8.29 -10.07 -10.96
C ALA A 172 -7.50 -10.85 -9.89
N LEU A 173 -7.75 -12.15 -9.74
CA LEU A 173 -7.04 -13.03 -8.80
C LEU A 173 -5.89 -13.82 -9.45
N LEU A 174 -5.75 -13.74 -10.77
CA LEU A 174 -4.83 -14.53 -11.59
C LEU A 174 -3.65 -13.70 -12.12
N ASP A 175 -3.28 -12.65 -11.41
CA ASP A 175 -2.01 -11.92 -11.53
C ASP A 175 -0.84 -12.66 -10.87
N ILE A 176 -0.93 -13.99 -10.82
CA ILE A 176 0.00 -14.88 -10.14
C ILE A 176 1.09 -15.30 -11.12
N PRO A 177 2.38 -15.20 -10.74
CA PRO A 177 3.50 -15.67 -11.54
C PRO A 177 3.31 -17.11 -12.06
N ILE A 178 3.41 -17.28 -13.39
CA ILE A 178 3.48 -18.60 -14.01
C ILE A 178 4.95 -19.04 -14.04
N VAL A 179 5.23 -20.16 -13.40
CA VAL A 179 6.59 -20.70 -13.24
C VAL A 179 6.71 -22.11 -13.82
N LYS A 180 7.92 -22.49 -14.22
CA LYS A 180 8.28 -23.86 -14.60
C LYS A 180 9.50 -24.34 -13.81
N GLY A 181 9.39 -25.53 -13.22
CA GLY A 181 10.40 -26.12 -12.34
C GLY A 181 10.08 -25.96 -10.85
N ASP A 182 10.82 -26.69 -10.02
CA ASP A 182 10.64 -26.82 -8.56
C ASP A 182 11.81 -26.22 -7.75
N GLY A 183 12.79 -25.64 -8.42
CA GLY A 183 13.94 -24.99 -7.81
C GLY A 183 13.63 -23.64 -7.17
N ASP A 184 14.61 -23.08 -6.46
CA ASP A 184 14.46 -21.82 -5.72
C ASP A 184 14.27 -20.59 -6.62
N ALA A 185 14.77 -20.64 -7.86
CA ALA A 185 14.54 -19.64 -8.89
C ALA A 185 13.97 -20.34 -10.13
N PRO A 186 12.65 -20.65 -10.17
CA PRO A 186 12.07 -21.39 -11.27
C PRO A 186 12.03 -20.54 -12.55
N LEU A 187 11.92 -21.19 -13.70
CA LEU A 187 11.89 -20.50 -14.99
C LEU A 187 10.64 -19.65 -15.13
N GLY A 188 10.78 -18.50 -15.78
CA GLY A 188 9.69 -17.56 -16.07
C GLY A 188 9.59 -17.19 -17.54
N THR A 189 8.57 -16.42 -17.89
CA THR A 189 8.32 -15.94 -19.26
C THR A 189 8.71 -14.46 -19.46
N GLY A 190 9.14 -13.78 -18.40
CA GLY A 190 9.35 -12.34 -18.35
C GLY A 190 10.53 -11.81 -19.18
N PRO A 191 10.70 -10.47 -19.19
CA PRO A 191 11.69 -9.77 -20.00
C PRO A 191 13.15 -10.02 -19.60
N TYR A 192 13.41 -10.42 -18.35
CA TYR A 192 14.75 -10.68 -17.84
C TYR A 192 14.94 -12.11 -17.34
N VAL A 193 16.18 -12.60 -17.39
CA VAL A 193 16.60 -13.90 -16.86
C VAL A 193 17.67 -13.67 -15.79
N LEU A 194 17.55 -14.40 -14.68
CA LEU A 194 18.57 -14.38 -13.63
C LEU A 194 19.83 -15.12 -14.10
N GLU A 195 20.94 -14.39 -14.13
CA GLU A 195 22.29 -14.92 -14.24
C GLU A 195 22.95 -14.85 -12.86
N GLY A 196 23.06 -15.99 -12.17
CA GLY A 196 23.69 -16.08 -10.85
C GLY A 196 25.22 -16.10 -10.90
N GLY A 197 25.85 -16.36 -9.75
CA GLY A 197 27.31 -16.45 -9.60
C GLY A 197 27.88 -15.39 -8.66
N GLU A 198 29.17 -15.07 -8.78
CA GLU A 198 29.85 -14.07 -7.94
C GLU A 198 29.35 -12.63 -8.20
N ALA A 199 28.82 -12.36 -9.40
CA ALA A 199 28.25 -11.08 -9.79
C ALA A 199 26.85 -11.29 -10.38
N PRO A 200 25.84 -11.56 -9.52
CA PRO A 200 24.50 -11.85 -9.98
C PRO A 200 23.89 -10.65 -10.72
N ARG A 201 23.13 -10.92 -11.78
CA ARG A 201 22.46 -9.90 -12.58
C ARG A 201 21.20 -10.43 -13.25
N LEU A 202 20.30 -9.54 -13.63
CA LEU A 202 19.18 -9.83 -14.51
C LEU A 202 19.56 -9.41 -15.93
N ALA A 203 19.75 -10.36 -16.84
CA ALA A 203 20.09 -10.08 -18.24
C ALA A 203 18.82 -10.09 -19.11
N THR A 204 18.74 -9.21 -20.12
CA THR A 204 17.60 -9.19 -21.03
C THR A 204 17.43 -10.52 -21.75
N ARG A 205 16.19 -10.95 -21.88
CA ARG A 205 15.84 -12.21 -22.49
C ARG A 205 15.77 -12.07 -24.02
N SER A 206 16.68 -12.74 -24.72
CA SER A 206 16.59 -12.88 -26.18
C SER A 206 15.31 -13.61 -26.58
N GLY A 207 14.55 -13.05 -27.52
CA GLY A 207 13.30 -13.64 -27.99
C GLY A 207 12.11 -13.50 -27.03
N TRP A 208 12.14 -12.53 -26.10
CA TRP A 208 10.97 -12.23 -25.28
C TRP A 208 9.74 -11.91 -26.15
N TRP A 209 8.65 -12.63 -25.89
CA TRP A 209 7.48 -12.72 -26.77
C TRP A 209 6.75 -11.39 -27.00
N GLN A 210 6.90 -10.41 -26.09
CA GLN A 210 6.30 -9.08 -26.25
C GLN A 210 7.03 -8.20 -27.27
N ASN A 211 8.28 -8.55 -27.65
CA ASN A 211 9.09 -7.83 -28.64
C ASN A 211 9.18 -6.30 -28.38
N LYS A 212 9.26 -5.91 -27.10
CA LYS A 212 9.45 -4.51 -26.67
C LYS A 212 10.93 -4.27 -26.36
N SER A 213 11.38 -3.05 -26.62
CA SER A 213 12.71 -2.60 -26.18
C SER A 213 12.73 -2.39 -24.68
N LEU A 214 13.82 -2.80 -24.04
CA LEU A 214 14.05 -2.62 -22.61
C LEU A 214 15.08 -1.50 -22.40
N PRO A 215 15.02 -0.77 -21.28
CA PRO A 215 15.87 0.41 -21.08
C PRO A 215 17.33 0.04 -20.77
N VAL A 216 17.60 -1.20 -20.36
CA VAL A 216 18.94 -1.68 -20.03
C VAL A 216 19.08 -3.17 -20.32
N ASP A 217 20.25 -3.57 -20.85
CA ASP A 217 20.58 -4.94 -21.25
C ASP A 217 20.85 -5.87 -20.06
N ALA A 218 21.33 -5.32 -18.94
CA ALA A 218 21.58 -6.06 -17.71
C ALA A 218 21.39 -5.17 -16.47
N ILE A 219 20.74 -5.71 -15.45
CA ILE A 219 20.55 -5.06 -14.15
C ILE A 219 21.40 -5.81 -13.13
N PRO A 220 22.52 -5.24 -12.64
CA PRO A 220 23.29 -5.84 -11.57
C PRO A 220 22.47 -6.00 -10.30
N LEU A 221 22.67 -7.11 -9.59
CA LEU A 221 22.04 -7.39 -8.32
C LEU A 221 23.06 -7.22 -7.18
N ARG A 222 22.75 -6.37 -6.21
CA ARG A 222 23.56 -6.14 -5.01
C ARG A 222 23.10 -7.06 -3.89
N SER A 223 24.01 -7.84 -3.34
CA SER A 223 23.71 -8.76 -2.24
C SER A 223 23.42 -7.99 -0.95
N ILE A 224 22.24 -8.22 -0.38
CA ILE A 224 21.74 -7.61 0.85
C ILE A 224 21.52 -8.73 1.88
N ARG A 225 22.08 -8.61 3.09
CA ARG A 225 21.85 -9.61 4.15
C ARG A 225 20.81 -9.14 5.14
N GLU A 226 20.92 -7.89 5.56
CA GLU A 226 20.05 -7.33 6.59
C GLU A 226 19.41 -6.01 6.13
N ALA A 227 18.42 -5.54 6.88
CA ALA A 227 17.72 -4.29 6.58
C ALA A 227 18.67 -3.07 6.56
N ASP A 228 19.65 -3.04 7.47
CA ASP A 228 20.65 -1.95 7.54
C ASP A 228 21.56 -1.94 6.31
N ASP A 229 21.86 -3.10 5.71
CA ASP A 229 22.62 -3.19 4.46
C ASP A 229 21.82 -2.60 3.30
N LEU A 230 20.50 -2.86 3.25
CA LEU A 230 19.61 -2.31 2.22
C LEU A 230 19.53 -0.78 2.32
N ILE A 231 19.38 -0.26 3.54
CA ILE A 231 19.36 1.18 3.81
C ILE A 231 20.68 1.79 3.35
N TYR A 232 21.81 1.24 3.82
CA TYR A 232 23.12 1.75 3.43
C TYR A 232 23.34 1.72 1.91
N ALA A 233 23.05 0.59 1.25
CA ALA A 233 23.24 0.45 -0.18
C ALA A 233 22.34 1.38 -1.01
N PHE A 234 21.12 1.66 -0.55
CA PHE A 234 20.28 2.67 -1.17
C PHE A 234 20.84 4.07 -0.91
N ASP A 235 21.14 4.42 0.34
CA ASP A 235 21.61 5.75 0.73
C ASP A 235 22.97 6.13 0.08
N THR A 236 23.83 5.16 -0.25
CA THR A 236 25.08 5.37 -1.01
C THR A 236 24.90 5.39 -2.53
N GLY A 237 23.72 5.04 -3.04
CA GLY A 237 23.44 4.92 -4.47
C GLY A 237 23.92 3.60 -5.11
N ASP A 238 24.40 2.64 -4.33
CA ASP A 238 24.78 1.30 -4.82
C ASP A 238 23.56 0.50 -5.31
N VAL A 239 22.38 0.80 -4.76
CA VAL A 239 21.05 0.34 -5.21
C VAL A 239 20.22 1.54 -5.63
N SER A 240 19.62 1.47 -6.81
CA SER A 240 18.91 2.61 -7.40
C SER A 240 17.43 2.68 -7.03
N LEU A 241 16.84 1.55 -6.63
CA LEU A 241 15.40 1.43 -6.38
C LEU A 241 15.11 0.44 -5.24
N VAL A 242 14.21 0.84 -4.33
CA VAL A 242 13.65 -0.03 -3.29
C VAL A 242 12.13 0.15 -3.17
N THR A 243 11.42 -0.89 -2.75
CA THR A 243 10.01 -0.77 -2.37
C THR A 243 9.86 -0.65 -0.86
N ALA A 244 8.98 0.22 -0.38
CA ALA A 244 8.78 0.47 1.05
C ALA A 244 7.30 0.56 1.43
N ASP A 245 6.97 0.05 2.63
CA ASP A 245 5.75 0.41 3.36
C ASP A 245 6.13 1.45 4.42
N LEU A 246 6.08 2.73 4.05
CA LEU A 246 6.47 3.86 4.90
C LEU A 246 5.56 4.06 6.12
N THR A 247 4.44 3.34 6.18
CA THR A 247 3.49 3.36 7.30
C THR A 247 3.30 1.96 7.92
N GLY A 248 4.26 1.06 7.66
CA GLY A 248 4.30 -0.30 8.19
C GLY A 248 4.83 -0.35 9.63
N THR A 249 4.71 -1.52 10.27
CA THR A 249 5.29 -1.76 11.61
C THR A 249 6.82 -1.70 11.60
N ASN A 250 7.44 -2.12 10.51
CA ASN A 250 8.90 -2.11 10.31
C ASN A 250 9.25 -1.16 9.14
N ALA A 251 8.66 0.04 9.12
CA ALA A 251 9.01 1.03 8.11
C ALA A 251 10.50 1.34 8.18
N LEU A 252 11.22 1.12 7.07
CA LEU A 252 12.65 1.42 6.98
C LEU A 252 12.82 2.92 6.75
N GLY A 253 13.77 3.52 7.48
CA GLY A 253 14.16 4.90 7.28
C GLY A 253 15.35 4.97 6.33
N PHE A 254 15.12 5.48 5.12
CA PHE A 254 16.18 5.79 4.17
C PHE A 254 16.62 7.24 4.36
N ALA A 255 17.92 7.49 4.34
CA ALA A 255 18.51 8.82 4.47
C ALA A 255 19.04 9.32 3.12
N GLY A 256 18.95 10.63 2.89
CA GLY A 256 19.39 11.25 1.64
C GLY A 256 18.23 11.72 0.77
N ASP A 257 18.57 12.26 -0.40
CA ASP A 257 17.62 12.83 -1.35
C ASP A 257 17.14 11.72 -2.30
N TYR A 258 15.90 11.29 -2.14
CA TYR A 258 15.23 10.31 -3.00
C TYR A 258 13.87 10.82 -3.47
N GLU A 259 13.40 10.26 -4.58
CA GLU A 259 12.03 10.45 -5.05
C GLU A 259 11.12 9.36 -4.48
N VAL A 260 9.87 9.71 -4.20
CA VAL A 260 8.85 8.79 -3.67
C VAL A 260 7.72 8.67 -4.68
N TRP A 261 7.50 7.44 -5.14
CA TRP A 261 6.47 7.09 -6.10
C TRP A 261 5.41 6.20 -5.44
N ASP A 262 4.36 6.81 -4.92
CA ASP A 262 3.25 6.10 -4.30
C ASP A 262 2.40 5.35 -5.32
N TYR A 263 2.02 4.12 -4.97
CA TYR A 263 1.04 3.32 -5.68
C TYR A 263 -0.08 2.79 -4.76
N PRO A 264 -1.31 2.70 -5.26
CA PRO A 264 -2.43 2.18 -4.50
C PRO A 264 -2.20 0.72 -4.08
N THR A 265 -2.68 0.35 -2.89
CA THR A 265 -2.77 -1.05 -2.46
C THR A 265 -4.20 -1.42 -2.07
N SER A 266 -4.48 -2.72 -2.00
CA SER A 266 -5.70 -3.30 -1.46
C SER A 266 -5.72 -3.33 0.08
N THR A 267 -4.74 -2.71 0.75
CA THR A 267 -4.64 -2.67 2.21
C THR A 267 -5.60 -1.64 2.78
N MET A 268 -6.75 -2.11 3.20
CA MET A 268 -7.81 -1.32 3.80
C MET A 268 -7.59 -1.16 5.31
N LEU A 269 -7.65 0.08 5.81
CA LEU A 269 -7.79 0.38 7.24
C LEU A 269 -9.27 0.64 7.55
N PHE A 270 -9.79 0.04 8.61
CA PHE A 270 -11.22 0.06 8.91
C PHE A 270 -11.51 -0.01 10.42
N ILE A 271 -12.69 0.47 10.81
CA ILE A 271 -13.28 0.24 12.13
C ILE A 271 -14.24 -0.94 12.03
N GLY A 272 -13.98 -1.98 12.82
CA GLY A 272 -14.94 -3.06 13.02
C GLY A 272 -15.80 -2.80 14.25
N TYR A 273 -17.06 -3.22 14.20
CA TYR A 273 -18.04 -3.04 15.26
C TYR A 273 -18.38 -4.37 15.92
N ASN A 274 -18.67 -4.37 17.23
CA ASN A 274 -19.38 -5.47 17.85
C ASN A 274 -20.87 -5.35 17.56
N ALA A 275 -21.35 -6.10 16.57
CA ALA A 275 -22.75 -6.08 16.15
C ALA A 275 -23.64 -7.03 16.96
N SER A 276 -23.05 -7.88 17.81
CA SER A 276 -23.78 -8.89 18.60
C SER A 276 -24.20 -8.41 19.99
N SER A 277 -23.51 -7.41 20.54
CA SER A 277 -23.73 -6.93 21.91
C SER A 277 -23.30 -5.47 22.09
N GLY A 278 -23.63 -4.89 23.23
CA GLY A 278 -23.27 -3.50 23.54
C GLY A 278 -24.06 -2.48 22.71
N PRO A 279 -23.69 -1.18 22.80
CA PRO A 279 -24.32 -0.12 22.02
C PRO A 279 -24.24 -0.35 20.51
N CYS A 280 -23.13 -0.93 20.04
CA CYS A 280 -22.87 -1.18 18.62
C CYS A 280 -23.71 -2.31 18.02
N ALA A 281 -24.52 -3.03 18.81
CA ALA A 281 -25.53 -3.94 18.26
C ALA A 281 -26.60 -3.19 17.42
N ASP A 282 -26.86 -1.92 17.73
CA ASP A 282 -27.77 -1.06 16.98
C ASP A 282 -27.11 -0.51 15.70
N ALA A 283 -27.65 -0.87 14.54
CA ALA A 283 -27.19 -0.37 13.25
C ALA A 283 -27.31 1.16 13.12
N ALA A 284 -28.28 1.79 13.81
CA ALA A 284 -28.42 3.25 13.80
C ALA A 284 -27.23 3.94 14.47
N LEU A 285 -26.69 3.37 15.55
CA LEU A 285 -25.48 3.89 16.17
C LEU A 285 -24.27 3.73 15.24
N ARG A 286 -24.10 2.56 14.62
CA ARG A 286 -22.97 2.32 13.68
C ARG A 286 -23.00 3.29 12.50
N ARG A 287 -24.18 3.57 11.93
CA ARG A 287 -24.36 4.59 10.88
C ARG A 287 -24.00 5.99 11.38
N ALA A 288 -24.37 6.35 12.61
CA ALA A 288 -23.99 7.63 13.19
C ALA A 288 -22.46 7.74 13.33
N LEU A 289 -21.82 6.72 13.92
CA LEU A 289 -20.36 6.65 14.10
C LEU A 289 -19.61 6.75 12.77
N ASP A 290 -20.10 6.16 11.69
CA ASP A 290 -19.51 6.27 10.34
C ASP A 290 -19.32 7.73 9.88
N ARG A 291 -20.20 8.65 10.34
CA ARG A 291 -20.11 10.09 10.08
C ARG A 291 -19.19 10.83 11.04
N GLY A 292 -18.80 10.20 12.15
CA GLY A 292 -17.89 10.76 13.15
C GLY A 292 -16.40 10.51 12.86
N PHE A 293 -16.07 9.69 11.86
CA PHE A 293 -14.68 9.38 11.53
C PHE A 293 -14.12 10.27 10.42
N ASP A 294 -13.17 11.13 10.77
CA ASP A 294 -12.43 11.97 9.83
C ASP A 294 -11.35 11.15 9.09
N ARG A 295 -11.77 10.64 7.93
CA ARG A 295 -10.95 9.82 7.02
C ARG A 295 -9.81 10.60 6.38
N THR A 296 -10.01 11.91 6.14
CA THR A 296 -9.00 12.75 5.51
C THR A 296 -7.83 12.96 6.46
N THR A 297 -8.08 13.30 7.71
CA THR A 297 -6.99 13.45 8.70
C THR A 297 -6.30 12.11 8.94
N ALA A 298 -7.04 11.00 9.03
CA ALA A 298 -6.46 9.67 9.14
C ALA A 298 -5.50 9.35 7.96
N ALA A 299 -5.94 9.55 6.72
CA ALA A 299 -5.15 9.19 5.53
C ALA A 299 -4.02 10.19 5.22
N VAL A 300 -4.27 11.49 5.35
CA VAL A 300 -3.34 12.54 4.88
C VAL A 300 -2.37 12.94 5.97
N ALA A 301 -2.89 13.28 7.17
CA ALA A 301 -2.05 13.80 8.24
C ALA A 301 -1.36 12.68 9.02
N LEU A 302 -2.12 11.65 9.40
CA LEU A 302 -1.61 10.60 10.28
C LEU A 302 -0.83 9.52 9.53
N LEU A 303 -1.16 9.25 8.26
CA LEU A 303 -0.41 8.33 7.39
C LEU A 303 0.55 9.05 6.44
N SER A 304 0.90 10.31 6.73
CA SER A 304 1.90 11.10 5.98
C SER A 304 1.67 11.12 4.46
N ARG A 305 0.41 11.15 4.03
CA ARG A 305 -0.03 11.09 2.61
C ARG A 305 0.20 9.76 1.89
N HIS A 306 0.71 8.73 2.57
CA HIS A 306 0.84 7.36 2.03
C HIS A 306 -0.45 6.55 2.17
N ALA A 307 -1.59 7.20 2.01
CA ALA A 307 -2.91 6.57 2.02
C ALA A 307 -3.93 7.46 1.31
N GLN A 308 -4.98 6.84 0.79
CA GLN A 308 -6.13 7.51 0.20
C GLN A 308 -7.35 7.34 1.09
N ALA A 309 -7.97 8.44 1.50
CA ALA A 309 -9.23 8.41 2.25
C ALA A 309 -10.31 7.71 1.42
N ALA A 310 -11.04 6.77 2.04
CA ALA A 310 -12.04 5.97 1.34
C ALA A 310 -13.21 5.66 2.26
N ALA A 311 -14.43 5.74 1.70
CA ALA A 311 -15.64 5.37 2.44
C ALA A 311 -16.19 4.00 2.05
N LEU A 312 -15.80 3.47 0.89
CA LEU A 312 -16.25 2.19 0.35
C LEU A 312 -15.14 1.14 0.46
N PRO A 313 -15.45 -0.17 0.50
CA PRO A 313 -14.42 -1.22 0.63
C PRO A 313 -13.71 -1.53 -0.71
N VAL A 314 -13.50 -0.48 -1.51
CA VAL A 314 -12.66 -0.46 -2.71
C VAL A 314 -11.89 0.85 -2.70
N PRO A 315 -10.67 0.92 -3.26
CA PRO A 315 -9.90 2.15 -3.31
C PRO A 315 -10.53 3.18 -4.26
N PRO A 316 -10.32 4.49 -4.04
CA PRO A 316 -10.90 5.55 -4.88
C PRO A 316 -10.56 5.43 -6.37
N ASP A 317 -9.38 4.92 -6.70
CA ASP A 317 -8.94 4.72 -8.10
C ASP A 317 -9.66 3.55 -8.80
N SER A 318 -10.43 2.73 -8.08
CA SER A 318 -11.14 1.58 -8.67
C SER A 318 -12.38 2.04 -9.46
N PRO A 319 -12.70 1.42 -10.62
CA PRO A 319 -13.97 1.67 -11.30
C PRO A 319 -15.21 1.26 -10.49
N LEU A 320 -15.03 0.46 -9.42
CA LEU A 320 -16.11 0.06 -8.52
C LEU A 320 -16.41 1.12 -7.43
N TYR A 321 -15.64 2.20 -7.37
CA TYR A 321 -15.80 3.26 -6.37
C TYR A 321 -16.92 4.22 -6.80
N ASP A 322 -18.04 4.21 -6.08
CA ASP A 322 -19.12 5.16 -6.32
C ASP A 322 -18.91 6.43 -5.46
N GLU A 323 -18.44 7.50 -6.10
CA GLU A 323 -18.17 8.79 -5.46
C GLU A 323 -19.40 9.39 -4.78
N THR A 324 -20.61 9.18 -5.34
CA THR A 324 -21.83 9.73 -4.75
C THR A 324 -22.16 9.01 -3.45
N LEU A 325 -22.05 7.68 -3.41
CA LEU A 325 -22.20 6.91 -2.17
C LEU A 325 -21.14 7.30 -1.15
N ALA A 326 -19.89 7.48 -1.59
CA ALA A 326 -18.79 7.85 -0.71
C ALA A 326 -19.01 9.22 -0.05
N GLN A 327 -19.44 10.22 -0.82
CA GLN A 327 -19.72 11.57 -0.31
C GLN A 327 -20.87 11.59 0.71
N ARG A 328 -21.88 10.73 0.56
CA ARG A 328 -22.94 10.59 1.57
C ARG A 328 -22.43 10.10 2.92
N ARG A 329 -21.26 9.47 2.95
CA ARG A 329 -20.62 8.92 4.16
C ARG A 329 -19.48 9.80 4.68
N SER A 330 -19.24 10.96 4.06
CA SER A 330 -18.21 11.89 4.49
C SER A 330 -18.36 12.29 5.96
N TYR A 331 -17.23 12.50 6.61
CA TYR A 331 -17.15 13.03 7.97
C TYR A 331 -18.02 14.29 8.13
N SER A 332 -18.88 14.28 9.15
CA SER A 332 -19.74 15.40 9.51
C SER A 332 -20.18 15.25 10.97
N PRO A 333 -19.57 16.00 11.90
CA PRO A 333 -19.99 16.03 13.31
C PRO A 333 -21.46 16.44 13.51
N GLN A 334 -21.98 17.27 12.60
CA GLN A 334 -23.40 17.62 12.56
C GLN A 334 -24.25 16.40 12.23
N ALA A 335 -23.94 15.68 11.14
CA ALA A 335 -24.69 14.47 10.76
C ALA A 335 -24.56 13.36 11.82
N LEU A 336 -23.39 13.20 12.45
CA LEU A 336 -23.22 12.33 13.62
C LEU A 336 -24.24 12.68 14.72
N SER A 337 -24.31 13.96 15.10
CA SER A 337 -25.23 14.43 16.16
C SER A 337 -26.69 14.20 15.78
N GLU A 338 -27.09 14.54 14.55
CA GLU A 338 -28.45 14.35 14.04
C GLU A 338 -28.86 12.87 14.03
N LEU A 339 -27.96 11.98 13.58
CA LEU A 339 -28.20 10.54 13.56
C LEU A 339 -28.26 9.93 14.96
N LEU A 340 -27.45 10.42 15.91
CA LEU A 340 -27.53 10.02 17.32
C LEU A 340 -28.89 10.40 17.91
N THR A 341 -29.38 11.62 17.67
CA THR A 341 -30.72 12.04 18.10
C THR A 341 -31.82 11.18 17.48
N GLN A 342 -31.75 10.89 16.18
CA GLN A 342 -32.70 9.99 15.51
C GLN A 342 -32.66 8.56 16.06
N ALA A 343 -31.50 8.09 16.50
CA ALA A 343 -31.33 6.82 17.18
C ALA A 343 -31.80 6.84 18.66
N GLY A 344 -32.31 7.97 19.14
CA GLY A 344 -32.86 8.15 20.49
C GLY A 344 -31.80 8.41 21.56
N TYR A 345 -30.62 8.92 21.18
CA TYR A 345 -29.64 9.44 22.11
C TYR A 345 -29.88 10.93 22.36
N GLU A 346 -29.65 11.35 23.60
CA GLU A 346 -29.75 12.73 24.04
C GLU A 346 -28.48 13.11 24.79
N LYS A 347 -28.15 14.41 24.80
CA LYS A 347 -27.05 14.92 25.63
C LYS A 347 -27.55 15.21 27.03
N ASP A 348 -26.76 14.83 28.03
CA ASP A 348 -26.98 15.24 29.41
C ASP A 348 -26.46 16.65 29.70
N GLY A 349 -26.53 17.09 30.96
CA GLY A 349 -26.06 18.40 31.39
C GLY A 349 -24.55 18.63 31.22
N ASP A 350 -23.78 17.56 31.09
CA ASP A 350 -22.32 17.59 30.86
C ASP A 350 -21.99 17.48 29.35
N GLY A 351 -23.01 17.43 28.48
CA GLY A 351 -22.87 17.35 27.04
C GLY A 351 -22.53 15.94 26.53
N LEU A 352 -22.65 14.92 27.37
CA LEU A 352 -22.39 13.52 27.03
C LEU A 352 -23.63 12.87 26.43
N TRP A 353 -23.45 12.13 25.34
CA TRP A 353 -24.52 11.35 24.74
C TRP A 353 -24.92 10.19 25.64
N GLY A 354 -26.21 9.90 25.73
CA GLY A 354 -26.76 8.76 26.44
C GLY A 354 -28.14 8.39 25.94
N LYS A 355 -28.59 7.18 26.30
CA LYS A 355 -29.94 6.68 25.98
C LYS A 355 -30.61 6.21 27.27
N GLY A 356 -31.66 6.91 27.68
CA GLY A 356 -32.26 6.73 29.00
C GLY A 356 -31.27 7.12 30.11
N ARG A 357 -31.01 6.22 31.07
CA ARG A 357 -30.08 6.47 32.19
C ARG A 357 -28.64 6.02 31.93
N ARG A 358 -28.31 5.64 30.68
CA ARG A 358 -27.01 5.09 30.33
C ARG A 358 -26.28 6.06 29.42
N THR A 359 -25.14 6.55 29.86
CA THR A 359 -24.17 7.26 29.01
C THR A 359 -23.68 6.32 27.91
N LEU A 360 -23.51 6.84 26.70
CA LEU A 360 -22.91 6.15 25.58
C LEU A 360 -21.39 6.09 25.79
N ALA A 361 -20.94 4.94 26.28
CA ALA A 361 -19.53 4.62 26.45
C ALA A 361 -19.14 3.48 25.50
N LEU A 362 -17.99 3.61 24.85
CA LEU A 362 -17.47 2.66 23.87
C LEU A 362 -16.06 2.20 24.26
N THR A 363 -15.84 0.89 24.26
CA THR A 363 -14.51 0.29 24.36
C THR A 363 -13.91 0.18 22.96
N PHE A 364 -12.77 0.83 22.71
CA PHE A 364 -12.10 0.86 21.41
C PHE A 364 -10.73 0.18 21.49
N LEU A 365 -10.53 -0.88 20.72
CA LEU A 365 -9.27 -1.63 20.71
C LEU A 365 -8.34 -1.18 19.59
N VAL A 366 -7.05 -1.07 19.90
CA VAL A 366 -5.97 -0.90 18.93
C VAL A 366 -4.71 -1.64 19.39
N ASN A 367 -3.93 -2.15 18.43
CA ASN A 367 -2.62 -2.74 18.74
C ASN A 367 -1.50 -1.67 18.72
N THR A 368 -0.53 -1.77 19.64
CA THR A 368 0.55 -0.78 19.81
C THR A 368 1.75 -1.02 18.89
N ASP A 369 1.84 -2.18 18.25
CA ASP A 369 2.98 -2.59 17.41
C ASP A 369 3.07 -1.77 16.11
N ASN A 370 2.02 -1.05 15.72
CA ASN A 370 2.06 -0.13 14.59
C ASN A 370 1.74 1.29 15.09
N THR A 371 2.77 2.14 15.15
CA THR A 371 2.68 3.50 15.70
C THR A 371 1.75 4.40 14.89
N PHE A 372 1.73 4.26 13.56
CA PHE A 372 0.80 4.96 12.68
C PHE A 372 -0.65 4.61 12.96
N ARG A 373 -0.96 3.31 13.12
CA ARG A 373 -2.29 2.83 13.48
C ARG A 373 -2.70 3.29 14.87
N LEU A 374 -1.76 3.27 15.83
CA LEU A 374 -2.00 3.78 17.18
C LEU A 374 -2.38 5.27 17.15
N ALA A 375 -1.63 6.09 16.41
CA ALA A 375 -1.92 7.52 16.25
C ALA A 375 -3.30 7.76 15.62
N VAL A 376 -3.70 6.96 14.61
CA VAL A 376 -5.05 7.01 14.05
C VAL A 376 -6.11 6.69 15.12
N ALA A 377 -5.95 5.63 15.90
CA ALA A 377 -6.92 5.28 16.93
C ALA A 377 -7.03 6.35 18.03
N GLU A 378 -5.91 6.92 18.48
CA GLU A 378 -5.89 8.01 19.46
C GLU A 378 -6.66 9.24 18.95
N TYR A 379 -6.40 9.65 17.70
CA TYR A 379 -7.12 10.76 17.07
C TYR A 379 -8.63 10.49 16.97
N LEU A 380 -9.04 9.32 16.47
CA LEU A 380 -10.45 8.99 16.33
C LEU A 380 -11.17 8.89 17.68
N ALA A 381 -10.51 8.34 18.71
CA ALA A 381 -11.05 8.29 20.06
C ALA A 381 -11.26 9.70 20.65
N GLU A 382 -10.30 10.60 20.41
CA GLU A 382 -10.37 12.00 20.84
C GLU A 382 -11.52 12.74 20.14
N GLU A 383 -11.70 12.56 18.83
CA GLU A 383 -12.78 13.17 18.06
C GLU A 383 -14.18 12.73 18.52
N LEU A 384 -14.36 11.44 18.79
CA LEU A 384 -15.59 10.93 19.38
C LEU A 384 -15.82 11.51 20.79
N THR A 385 -14.76 11.61 21.59
CA THR A 385 -14.82 12.23 22.93
C THR A 385 -15.23 13.69 22.87
N ARG A 386 -14.63 14.48 21.97
CA ARG A 386 -15.02 15.89 21.74
C ARG A 386 -16.48 16.02 21.28
N SER A 387 -17.00 15.01 20.59
CA SER A 387 -18.41 14.96 20.16
C SER A 387 -19.38 14.61 21.29
N GLY A 388 -18.87 14.25 22.48
CA GLY A 388 -19.64 13.88 23.67
C GLY A 388 -19.84 12.38 23.85
N ILE A 389 -19.10 11.53 23.14
CA ILE A 389 -19.16 10.07 23.28
C ILE A 389 -18.01 9.64 24.19
N THR A 390 -18.29 8.92 25.29
CA THR A 390 -17.21 8.43 26.15
C THR A 390 -16.47 7.28 25.45
N VAL A 391 -15.15 7.38 25.29
CA VAL A 391 -14.34 6.33 24.66
C VAL A 391 -13.24 5.85 25.62
N ASP A 392 -13.22 4.54 25.89
CA ASP A 392 -12.11 3.84 26.53
C ASP A 392 -11.20 3.22 25.45
N LEU A 393 -10.11 3.90 25.12
CA LEU A 393 -9.13 3.42 24.14
C LEU A 393 -8.15 2.43 24.78
N GLN A 394 -8.31 1.15 24.50
CA GLN A 394 -7.45 0.08 24.99
C GLN A 394 -6.31 -0.18 23.99
N LYS A 395 -5.10 0.16 24.43
CA LYS A 395 -3.85 0.00 23.70
C LYS A 395 -3.21 -1.32 24.11
N LEU A 396 -3.19 -2.29 23.20
CA LEU A 396 -2.80 -3.67 23.50
C LEU A 396 -1.60 -4.11 22.66
N SER A 397 -0.81 -5.07 23.16
CA SER A 397 0.14 -5.80 22.30
C SER A 397 -0.62 -6.55 21.19
N TRP A 398 0.02 -6.91 20.07
CA TRP A 398 -0.64 -7.70 19.02
C TRP A 398 -1.29 -8.98 19.56
N ALA A 399 -0.60 -9.70 20.44
CA ALA A 399 -1.10 -10.94 21.03
C ALA A 399 -2.35 -10.70 21.90
N ASP A 400 -2.34 -9.66 22.73
CA ASP A 400 -3.48 -9.32 23.59
C ASP A 400 -4.65 -8.73 22.78
N TYR A 401 -4.36 -7.95 21.74
CA TYR A 401 -5.34 -7.44 20.80
C TYR A 401 -6.11 -8.59 20.12
N GLN A 402 -5.40 -9.58 19.58
CA GLN A 402 -6.01 -10.77 18.96
C GLN A 402 -6.87 -11.57 19.96
N LYS A 403 -6.38 -11.71 21.21
CA LYS A 403 -7.13 -12.37 22.28
C LYS A 403 -8.40 -11.60 22.65
N ALA A 404 -8.33 -10.28 22.75
CA ALA A 404 -9.47 -9.41 23.08
C ALA A 404 -10.53 -9.43 21.97
N LEU A 405 -10.10 -9.38 20.70
CA LEU A 405 -10.98 -9.57 19.54
C LEU A 405 -11.69 -10.91 19.56
N SER A 406 -10.94 -12.00 19.78
CA SER A 406 -11.51 -13.36 19.84
C SER A 406 -12.49 -13.54 21.01
N ALA A 407 -12.30 -12.79 22.10
CA ALA A 407 -13.19 -12.79 23.25
C ALA A 407 -14.45 -11.92 23.06
N GLY A 408 -14.54 -11.10 21.99
CA GLY A 408 -15.67 -10.22 21.73
C GLY A 408 -15.83 -9.08 22.75
N LYS A 409 -14.77 -8.74 23.50
CA LYS A 409 -14.80 -7.72 24.58
C LYS A 409 -14.43 -6.33 24.06
N PHE A 410 -15.22 -5.82 23.14
CA PHE A 410 -15.03 -4.50 22.54
C PHE A 410 -16.35 -3.98 22.00
N ASP A 411 -16.42 -2.67 21.76
CA ASP A 411 -17.46 -2.06 20.94
C ASP A 411 -16.90 -1.73 19.55
N LEU A 412 -15.67 -1.22 19.50
CA LEU A 412 -14.92 -0.86 18.30
C LEU A 412 -13.55 -1.54 18.29
N TYR A 413 -13.02 -1.84 17.10
CA TYR A 413 -11.60 -2.14 16.93
C TYR A 413 -11.06 -1.55 15.63
N LEU A 414 -9.78 -1.15 15.63
CA LEU A 414 -9.11 -0.63 14.44
C LEU A 414 -8.35 -1.77 13.74
N GLY A 415 -8.90 -2.24 12.63
CA GLY A 415 -8.33 -3.31 11.81
C GLY A 415 -7.63 -2.78 10.56
N ALA A 416 -6.69 -3.57 10.04
CA ALA A 416 -6.22 -3.42 8.66
C ALA A 416 -6.14 -4.78 7.98
N THR A 417 -6.43 -4.83 6.69
CA THR A 417 -6.36 -6.06 5.90
C THR A 417 -6.04 -5.77 4.44
N ALA A 418 -5.20 -6.60 3.82
CA ALA A 418 -5.06 -6.62 2.38
C ALA A 418 -6.22 -7.45 1.80
N LEU A 419 -7.09 -6.81 1.03
CA LEU A 419 -8.13 -7.51 0.28
C LEU A 419 -7.52 -8.18 -0.96
N SER A 420 -8.15 -9.24 -1.43
CA SER A 420 -7.95 -9.68 -2.81
C SER A 420 -8.49 -8.61 -3.78
N ALA A 421 -7.96 -8.57 -5.00
CA ALA A 421 -8.30 -7.53 -5.98
C ALA A 421 -9.72 -7.64 -6.54
N ASP A 422 -10.46 -8.69 -6.19
CA ASP A 422 -11.92 -8.77 -6.40
C ASP A 422 -12.71 -7.98 -5.33
N PHE A 423 -12.03 -7.38 -4.35
CA PHE A 423 -12.56 -6.55 -3.27
C PHE A 423 -13.80 -7.12 -2.58
N ASP A 424 -13.76 -8.41 -2.29
CA ASP A 424 -14.83 -9.12 -1.57
C ASP A 424 -14.79 -8.78 -0.07
N PRO A 425 -15.78 -8.05 0.50
CA PRO A 425 -15.81 -7.73 1.92
C PRO A 425 -16.30 -8.92 2.79
N GLY A 426 -16.46 -10.12 2.22
CA GLY A 426 -17.01 -11.29 2.90
C GLY A 426 -16.27 -11.71 4.17
N LEU A 427 -14.97 -11.42 4.28
CA LEU A 427 -14.20 -11.65 5.50
C LEU A 427 -14.68 -10.81 6.71
N LEU A 428 -15.40 -9.71 6.46
CA LEU A 428 -16.01 -8.82 7.47
C LEU A 428 -17.52 -9.02 7.60
N THR A 429 -18.20 -9.53 6.56
CA THR A 429 -19.67 -9.56 6.50
C THR A 429 -20.30 -10.95 6.52
N LYS A 430 -19.54 -12.01 6.20
CA LYS A 430 -20.04 -13.39 6.28
C LYS A 430 -19.99 -13.91 7.71
N VAL A 431 -20.94 -14.78 8.04
CA VAL A 431 -20.88 -15.59 9.27
C VAL A 431 -19.62 -16.46 9.19
N GLY A 432 -18.78 -16.40 10.23
CA GLY A 432 -17.49 -17.09 10.25
C GLY A 432 -16.40 -16.45 9.39
N GLY A 433 -16.62 -15.24 8.86
CA GLY A 433 -15.57 -14.45 8.22
C GLY A 433 -14.41 -14.20 9.18
N SER A 434 -13.17 -14.28 8.68
CA SER A 434 -11.96 -14.27 9.51
C SER A 434 -11.73 -12.95 10.27
N LEU A 435 -12.33 -11.84 9.83
CA LEU A 435 -12.31 -10.56 10.53
C LEU A 435 -13.69 -10.16 11.07
N ASN A 436 -14.71 -11.02 10.99
CA ASN A 436 -16.03 -10.75 11.56
C ASN A 436 -16.05 -11.03 13.08
N PHE A 437 -15.14 -10.41 13.83
CA PHE A 437 -15.02 -10.59 15.29
C PHE A 437 -16.26 -10.12 16.06
N GLY A 438 -17.01 -9.17 15.49
CA GLY A 438 -18.22 -8.63 16.09
C GLY A 438 -19.49 -9.44 15.81
N ALA A 439 -19.35 -10.60 15.16
CA ALA A 439 -20.44 -11.50 14.78
C ALA A 439 -21.61 -10.80 14.07
N PHE A 440 -21.30 -9.89 13.15
CA PHE A 440 -22.30 -9.29 12.27
C PHE A 440 -22.96 -10.38 11.40
N GLN A 441 -24.27 -10.29 11.21
CA GLN A 441 -25.02 -11.18 10.35
C GLN A 441 -26.21 -10.45 9.73
N SER A 442 -26.35 -10.57 8.41
CA SER A 442 -27.53 -10.09 7.68
C SER A 442 -27.79 -10.96 6.44
N GLY A 443 -29.05 -11.39 6.29
CA GLY A 443 -29.49 -12.11 5.11
C GLY A 443 -29.49 -11.23 3.85
N GLU A 444 -29.78 -9.93 4.02
CA GLU A 444 -29.78 -8.94 2.93
C GLU A 444 -28.35 -8.69 2.42
N ILE A 445 -27.40 -8.40 3.32
CA ILE A 445 -25.99 -8.27 2.95
C ILE A 445 -25.45 -9.56 2.35
N GLY A 446 -25.84 -10.72 2.87
CA GLY A 446 -25.47 -12.02 2.30
C GLY A 446 -25.94 -12.18 0.85
N ALA A 447 -27.18 -11.78 0.53
CA ALA A 447 -27.73 -11.84 -0.82
C ALA A 447 -27.03 -10.84 -1.77
N LEU A 448 -26.82 -9.60 -1.33
CA LEU A 448 -26.11 -8.57 -2.10
C LEU A 448 -24.66 -8.99 -2.39
N LEU A 449 -23.99 -9.57 -1.39
CA LEU A 449 -22.63 -10.07 -1.53
C LEU A 449 -22.54 -11.22 -2.53
N ALA A 450 -23.49 -12.17 -2.48
CA ALA A 450 -23.54 -13.26 -3.45
C ALA A 450 -23.81 -12.77 -4.88
N ALA A 451 -24.59 -11.70 -5.04
CA ALA A 451 -24.81 -11.04 -6.33
C ALA A 451 -23.51 -10.38 -6.85
N TYR A 452 -22.82 -9.63 -5.98
CA TYR A 452 -21.53 -9.01 -6.28
C TYR A 452 -20.47 -10.04 -6.68
N GLN A 453 -20.37 -11.14 -5.92
CA GLN A 453 -19.43 -12.23 -6.20
C GLN A 453 -19.69 -12.84 -7.59
N ARG A 454 -20.94 -13.12 -7.96
CA ARG A 454 -21.28 -13.70 -9.27
C ARG A 454 -21.07 -12.74 -10.44
N ALA A 455 -21.34 -11.45 -10.25
CA ALA A 455 -21.37 -10.47 -11.33
C ALA A 455 -19.98 -10.20 -11.94
N SER A 456 -19.95 -10.02 -13.26
CA SER A 456 -18.76 -9.71 -14.07
C SER A 456 -19.04 -8.53 -15.01
N GLY A 457 -17.98 -7.93 -15.56
CA GLY A 457 -18.09 -6.78 -16.47
C GLY A 457 -18.96 -5.65 -15.90
N ALA A 458 -19.79 -5.04 -16.73
CA ALA A 458 -20.66 -3.92 -16.34
C ALA A 458 -21.70 -4.29 -15.27
N GLU A 459 -22.15 -5.55 -15.21
CA GLU A 459 -23.08 -6.00 -14.15
C GLU A 459 -22.43 -5.94 -12.77
N ARG A 460 -21.10 -6.09 -12.70
CA ARG A 460 -20.36 -6.02 -11.44
C ARG A 460 -20.41 -4.62 -10.83
N GLU A 461 -20.34 -3.56 -11.63
CA GLU A 461 -20.49 -2.18 -11.13
C GLU A 461 -21.86 -1.95 -10.50
N SER A 462 -22.93 -2.45 -11.14
CA SER A 462 -24.28 -2.37 -10.57
C SER A 462 -24.43 -3.20 -9.31
N ALA A 463 -23.87 -4.41 -9.27
CA ALA A 463 -23.91 -5.26 -8.08
C ALA A 463 -23.09 -4.66 -6.92
N ALA A 464 -21.95 -4.04 -7.23
CA ALA A 464 -21.12 -3.31 -6.27
C ALA A 464 -21.90 -2.15 -5.66
N ARG A 465 -22.53 -1.28 -6.48
CA ARG A 465 -23.38 -0.19 -5.99
C ARG A 465 -24.46 -0.68 -5.03
N SER A 466 -25.21 -1.73 -5.41
CA SER A 466 -26.24 -2.30 -4.55
C SER A 466 -25.68 -2.83 -3.23
N LEU A 467 -24.51 -3.48 -3.25
CA LEU A 467 -23.83 -3.93 -2.04
C LEU A 467 -23.40 -2.74 -1.17
N TRP A 468 -22.79 -1.70 -1.76
CA TRP A 468 -22.36 -0.49 -1.06
C TRP A 468 -23.52 0.23 -0.38
N GLU A 469 -24.67 0.34 -1.03
CA GLU A 469 -25.90 0.88 -0.41
C GLU A 469 -26.39 0.01 0.74
N GLY A 470 -26.30 -1.32 0.63
CA GLY A 470 -26.56 -2.24 1.73
C GLY A 470 -25.63 -2.00 2.92
N LEU A 471 -24.32 -1.88 2.65
CA LEU A 471 -23.32 -1.59 3.69
C LEU A 471 -23.52 -0.22 4.33
N GLU A 472 -23.99 0.79 3.60
CA GLU A 472 -24.39 2.09 4.15
C GLU A 472 -25.58 1.94 5.12
N ARG A 473 -26.60 1.13 4.75
CA ARG A 473 -27.78 0.90 5.61
C ARG A 473 -27.43 0.11 6.88
N GLU A 474 -26.62 -0.93 6.78
CA GLU A 474 -26.39 -1.84 7.92
C GLU A 474 -25.10 -1.55 8.70
N ALA A 475 -24.17 -0.81 8.09
CA ALA A 475 -22.88 -0.41 8.66
C ALA A 475 -22.16 -1.53 9.44
N PRO A 476 -21.84 -2.69 8.81
CA PRO A 476 -21.15 -3.79 9.48
C PRO A 476 -19.72 -3.42 9.91
N PHE A 477 -19.10 -2.49 9.20
CA PHE A 477 -17.79 -1.89 9.46
C PHE A 477 -17.72 -0.52 8.79
N THR A 478 -16.74 0.29 9.17
CA THR A 478 -16.45 1.57 8.52
C THR A 478 -15.08 1.54 7.88
N VAL A 479 -15.01 1.82 6.58
CA VAL A 479 -13.73 2.03 5.89
C VAL A 479 -13.19 3.40 6.26
N LEU A 480 -11.88 3.47 6.54
CA LEU A 480 -11.19 4.73 6.79
C LEU A 480 -10.37 5.17 5.57
N CYS A 481 -9.52 4.28 5.06
CA CYS A 481 -8.63 4.56 3.95
C CYS A 481 -8.06 3.28 3.35
N PHE A 482 -7.47 3.40 2.17
CA PHE A 482 -6.55 2.42 1.61
C PHE A 482 -5.12 2.93 1.72
N LYS A 483 -4.21 2.12 2.26
CA LYS A 483 -2.79 2.48 2.33
C LYS A 483 -2.17 2.44 0.94
N ASN A 484 -1.25 3.35 0.67
CA ASN A 484 -0.31 3.25 -0.43
C ASN A 484 0.95 2.52 0.05
N GLN A 485 1.69 2.00 -0.92
CA GLN A 485 3.11 1.68 -0.76
C GLN A 485 3.90 2.53 -1.74
N SER A 486 5.22 2.55 -1.58
CA SER A 486 6.07 3.46 -2.31
C SER A 486 7.21 2.71 -2.99
N VAL A 487 7.53 3.14 -4.20
CA VAL A 487 8.86 2.92 -4.78
C VAL A 487 9.71 4.14 -4.43
N LEU A 488 10.89 3.92 -3.87
CA LEU A 488 11.88 4.96 -3.65
C LEU A 488 12.96 4.81 -4.72
N THR A 489 13.32 5.92 -5.36
CA THR A 489 14.40 5.96 -6.36
C THR A 489 15.41 7.04 -6.01
N GLN A 490 16.67 6.80 -6.35
CA GLN A 490 17.66 7.87 -6.38
C GLN A 490 17.17 9.00 -7.29
N TRP A 491 17.42 10.26 -6.89
CA TRP A 491 16.94 11.42 -7.64
C TRP A 491 17.44 11.41 -9.09
N GLY A 492 16.52 11.56 -10.06
CA GLY A 492 16.85 11.56 -11.49
C GLY A 492 17.33 10.21 -12.05
N ALA A 493 17.34 9.14 -11.26
CA ALA A 493 17.82 7.83 -11.71
C ALA A 493 16.83 7.15 -12.67
N VAL A 494 15.53 7.36 -12.47
CA VAL A 494 14.47 6.72 -13.26
C VAL A 494 13.35 7.72 -13.50
N SER A 495 12.82 7.74 -14.72
CA SER A 495 11.55 8.42 -15.04
C SER A 495 10.62 7.49 -15.81
N GLY A 496 9.31 7.80 -15.80
CA GLY A 496 8.28 6.98 -16.44
C GLY A 496 7.73 5.86 -15.54
N LEU A 497 7.96 5.91 -14.23
CA LEU A 497 7.45 4.90 -13.30
C LEU A 497 5.92 4.94 -13.21
N SER A 498 5.31 3.75 -13.24
CA SER A 498 3.89 3.56 -12.95
C SER A 498 3.69 2.28 -12.13
N PRO A 499 4.26 2.21 -10.92
CA PRO A 499 4.26 0.99 -10.12
C PRO A 499 2.85 0.56 -9.76
N THR A 500 2.65 -0.75 -9.67
CA THR A 500 1.42 -1.38 -9.19
C THR A 500 1.72 -2.26 -7.98
N GLN A 501 0.70 -2.63 -7.22
CA GLN A 501 0.87 -3.38 -5.96
C GLN A 501 1.75 -4.64 -6.09
N ASN A 502 1.66 -5.36 -7.21
CA ASN A 502 2.38 -6.61 -7.42
C ASN A 502 3.51 -6.49 -8.46
N ASN A 503 3.70 -5.31 -9.07
CA ASN A 503 4.79 -5.08 -10.00
C ASN A 503 5.30 -3.62 -9.90
N PRO A 504 6.36 -3.36 -9.12
CA PRO A 504 6.98 -2.04 -9.05
C PRO A 504 7.66 -1.64 -10.37
N PHE A 505 7.93 -2.61 -11.24
CA PHE A 505 8.54 -2.43 -12.58
C PHE A 505 7.49 -2.38 -13.70
N SER A 506 6.21 -2.16 -13.38
CA SER A 506 5.17 -2.11 -14.40
C SER A 506 5.46 -1.01 -15.44
N GLY A 507 5.44 -1.41 -16.71
CA GLY A 507 5.76 -0.53 -17.84
C GLY A 507 7.24 -0.20 -18.00
N ILE A 508 8.16 -1.05 -17.51
CA ILE A 508 9.62 -0.83 -17.60
C ILE A 508 10.13 -0.52 -19.02
N GLU A 509 9.47 -1.01 -20.07
CA GLU A 509 9.80 -0.68 -21.46
C GLU A 509 9.68 0.83 -21.78
N ASN A 510 8.95 1.58 -20.96
CA ASN A 510 8.73 3.02 -21.13
C ASN A 510 9.66 3.85 -20.23
N TRP A 511 10.52 3.22 -19.44
CA TRP A 511 11.38 3.92 -18.50
C TRP A 511 12.57 4.56 -19.21
N THR A 512 13.03 5.68 -18.66
CA THR A 512 14.33 6.26 -18.99
C THR A 512 15.22 6.19 -17.76
N LEU A 513 16.43 5.64 -17.92
CA LEU A 513 17.41 5.47 -16.84
C LEU A 513 18.55 6.47 -17.02
N GLY A 514 18.92 7.15 -15.94
CA GLY A 514 19.99 8.15 -15.93
C GLY A 514 19.59 9.45 -16.63
N SER A 515 19.41 10.51 -15.84
CA SER A 515 19.43 11.91 -16.32
C SER A 515 20.63 12.65 -15.79
#